data_AF-A0A7N2MJQ4-F1
#
_entry.id   AF-A0A7N2MJQ4-F1
#
_cell.length_a   1.000
_cell.length_b   1.000
_cell.length_c   1.000
_cell.angle_alpha   90.00
_cell.angle_beta   90.00
_cell.angle_gamma   90.00
#
_symmetry.space_group_name_H-M   'P 1'
#
loop_
_entity.id
_entity.type
_entity.pdbx_description
1 polymer ?
#
loop_
_entity_poly.entity_id
_entity_poly.type
_entity_poly.pdbx_seq_one_letter_code
_entity_poly.pdbx_strand_id
1 'polypeptide(L)'
;MAQEKEEQVKTPLTLYDILKSWSIDEIEQLNSVLRAGERTLFIAKEDGYDEDSAGETLLFSDKTYTQFMKLLDRGTKIPTPFNNVGEFPKVSPELAPKKEVVNVGDYMVTLKLVPILKHLLSKHKDISATSILRPRVKMYLLNMLCGCIYSMINTKVVNITENLLLNWWTCLKILQFAEFRIQFAFDHLKRVAHAYLGLHVRKEVDITLDKIDTEIQALEDNRKNVIAAKSTKSNLFKECLREASILKYGNAGTFLLYR
;
A
#
# COMPACT_ATOMS: atom_id res chain seq x y z
N MET A 1 23.65 30.57 56.68
CA MET A 1 24.21 30.25 55.36
C MET A 1 23.84 28.82 55.03
N ALA A 2 22.73 28.62 54.33
CA ALA A 2 22.39 27.33 53.74
C ALA A 2 22.60 27.49 52.23
N GLN A 3 23.54 26.74 51.66
CA GLN A 3 23.70 26.62 50.22
C GLN A 3 22.62 25.67 49.71
N GLU A 4 21.60 26.22 49.05
CA GLU A 4 20.74 25.45 48.17
C GLU A 4 21.59 24.95 47.00
N LYS A 5 21.79 23.63 46.95
CA LYS A 5 22.27 22.97 45.74
C LYS A 5 21.09 22.94 44.77
N GLU A 6 21.12 23.80 43.76
CA GLU A 6 20.29 23.63 42.57
C GLU A 6 20.61 22.27 41.94
N GLU A 7 19.71 21.32 42.14
CA GLU A 7 19.63 20.10 41.35
C GLU A 7 19.33 20.52 39.91
N GLN A 8 20.36 20.53 39.06
CA GLN A 8 20.18 20.67 37.62
C GLN A 8 19.32 19.50 37.14
N VAL A 9 18.03 19.79 36.90
CA VAL A 9 17.09 18.87 36.27
C VAL A 9 17.63 18.55 34.88
N LYS A 10 18.31 17.41 34.77
CA LYS A 10 18.91 16.93 33.53
C LYS A 10 17.77 16.56 32.58
N THR A 11 17.51 17.40 31.58
CA THR A 11 16.48 17.15 30.58
C THR A 11 16.69 15.76 29.97
N PRO A 12 15.65 14.91 29.92
CA PRO A 12 15.79 13.55 29.42
C PRO A 12 16.16 13.57 27.93
N LEU A 13 17.20 12.80 27.58
CA LEU A 13 17.72 12.74 26.22
C LEU A 13 16.67 12.14 25.28
N THR A 14 16.37 12.82 24.17
CA THR A 14 15.43 12.31 23.16
C THR A 14 16.14 11.86 21.88
N LEU A 15 15.46 11.06 21.06
CA LEU A 15 15.99 10.67 19.75
C LEU A 15 16.23 11.90 18.86
N TYR A 16 15.41 12.93 19.00
CA TYR A 16 15.58 14.19 18.29
C TYR A 16 16.88 14.94 18.70
N ASP A 17 17.21 14.97 19.99
CA ASP A 17 18.44 15.62 20.47
C ASP A 17 19.70 14.90 19.96
N ILE A 18 19.62 13.57 19.85
CA ILE A 18 20.67 12.75 19.25
C ILE A 18 20.80 13.07 17.76
N LEU A 19 19.70 13.11 17.01
CA LEU A 19 19.73 13.45 15.59
C LEU A 19 20.32 14.84 15.38
N LYS A 20 19.90 15.83 16.17
CA LYS A 20 20.36 17.23 16.05
C LYS A 20 21.87 17.39 16.26
N SER A 21 22.49 16.47 16.99
CA SER A 21 23.93 16.46 17.26
C SER A 21 24.72 15.57 16.29
N TRP A 22 24.14 15.14 15.17
CA TRP A 22 24.86 14.42 14.13
C TRP A 22 25.87 15.29 13.40
N SER A 23 27.01 14.70 13.04
CA SER A 23 27.98 15.36 12.17
C SER A 23 27.51 15.38 10.71
N ILE A 24 28.13 16.23 9.89
CA ILE A 24 27.88 16.28 8.44
C ILE A 24 28.13 14.90 7.80
N ASP A 25 29.20 14.21 8.20
CA ASP A 25 29.50 12.86 7.71
C ASP A 25 28.38 11.84 8.03
N GLU A 26 27.77 11.93 9.21
CA GLU A 26 26.69 11.02 9.63
C GLU A 26 25.42 11.26 8.80
N ILE A 27 25.11 12.53 8.52
CA ILE A 27 24.02 12.91 7.63
C ILE A 27 24.30 12.41 6.21
N GLU A 28 25.52 12.57 5.72
CA GLU A 28 25.90 12.15 4.37
C GLU A 28 25.90 10.62 4.21
N GLN A 29 26.27 9.87 5.26
CA GLN A 29 26.13 8.41 5.30
C GLN A 29 24.66 7.98 5.22
N LEU A 30 23.74 8.66 5.90
CA LEU A 30 22.32 8.34 5.75
C LEU A 30 21.82 8.68 4.34
N ASN A 31 22.19 9.86 3.82
CA ASN A 31 21.78 10.30 2.49
C ASN A 31 22.30 9.38 1.38
N SER A 32 23.49 8.78 1.53
CA SER A 32 24.01 7.82 0.56
C SER A 32 23.14 6.57 0.47
N VAL A 33 22.65 6.05 1.61
CA VAL A 33 21.70 4.93 1.67
C VAL A 33 20.38 5.31 1.00
N LEU A 34 19.85 6.50 1.27
CA LEU A 34 18.58 6.96 0.69
C LEU A 34 18.69 7.11 -0.84
N ARG A 35 19.78 7.72 -1.33
CA ARG A 35 20.03 7.87 -2.78
C ARG A 35 20.22 6.53 -3.49
N ALA A 36 20.85 5.55 -2.83
CA ALA A 36 20.96 4.19 -3.38
C ALA A 36 19.57 3.58 -3.63
N GLY A 37 18.63 3.83 -2.72
CA GLY A 37 17.24 3.44 -2.92
C GLY A 37 16.53 4.21 -4.03
N GLU A 38 16.71 5.53 -4.12
CA GLU A 38 16.10 6.35 -5.19
C GLU A 38 16.54 5.91 -6.59
N ARG A 39 17.83 5.61 -6.77
CA ARG A 39 18.37 5.12 -8.05
C ARG A 39 17.77 3.79 -8.46
N THR A 40 17.63 2.86 -7.51
CA THR A 40 17.02 1.55 -7.77
C THR A 40 15.55 1.67 -8.15
N LEU A 41 14.83 2.63 -7.53
CA LEU A 41 13.44 2.94 -7.86
C LEU A 41 13.26 3.57 -9.25
N PHE A 42 14.19 4.43 -9.67
CA PHE A 42 14.13 5.09 -10.97
C PHE A 42 14.29 4.07 -12.12
N ILE A 43 15.26 3.15 -12.01
CA ILE A 43 15.49 2.10 -13.02
C ILE A 43 14.26 1.21 -13.17
N ALA A 44 13.59 0.83 -12.07
CA ALA A 44 12.39 -0.01 -12.10
C ALA A 44 11.13 0.65 -12.71
N LYS A 45 11.16 1.97 -13.00
CA LYS A 45 10.08 2.68 -13.69
C LYS A 45 10.21 2.66 -15.21
N GLU A 46 11.44 2.59 -15.74
CA GLU A 46 11.66 2.56 -17.19
C GLU A 46 11.28 1.20 -17.81
N ASP A 47 11.38 0.10 -17.05
CA ASP A 47 11.16 -1.28 -17.54
C ASP A 47 9.70 -1.78 -17.53
N GLY A 48 8.68 -0.91 -17.46
CA GLY A 48 7.31 -1.42 -17.27
C GLY A 48 6.16 -0.49 -17.62
N TYR A 49 5.91 -0.36 -18.92
CA TYR A 49 4.60 -0.01 -19.49
C TYR A 49 4.38 -0.80 -20.78
N ASP A 50 3.64 -1.92 -20.69
CA ASP A 50 2.88 -2.45 -21.81
C ASP A 50 1.43 -2.02 -21.58
N GLU A 51 1.04 -0.93 -22.25
CA GLU A 51 -0.33 -0.45 -22.40
C GLU A 51 -1.07 -1.34 -23.39
N ASP A 52 -1.30 -2.61 -23.06
CA ASP A 52 -2.37 -3.35 -23.72
C ASP A 52 -2.82 -4.57 -22.90
N SER A 53 -4.01 -4.46 -22.33
CA SER A 53 -4.99 -5.54 -22.38
C SER A 53 -6.33 -4.97 -21.97
N ALA A 54 -7.07 -4.52 -22.98
CA ALA A 54 -8.49 -4.27 -22.88
C ALA A 54 -9.23 -5.53 -22.38
N GLY A 55 -10.09 -5.33 -21.39
CA GLY A 55 -11.25 -6.20 -21.10
C GLY A 55 -10.99 -7.44 -20.24
N GLU A 56 -11.97 -7.71 -19.37
CA GLU A 56 -12.25 -8.99 -18.69
C GLU A 56 -11.49 -9.31 -17.40
N THR A 57 -12.15 -9.12 -16.26
CA THR A 57 -12.23 -10.06 -15.11
C THR A 57 -10.91 -10.72 -14.61
N LEU A 58 -9.80 -10.00 -14.57
CA LEU A 58 -8.50 -10.50 -14.07
C LEU A 58 -8.28 -10.33 -12.55
N LEU A 59 -9.33 -10.37 -11.73
CA LEU A 59 -9.21 -10.15 -10.27
C LEU A 59 -8.27 -11.19 -9.60
N PHE A 60 -8.03 -12.35 -10.22
CA PHE A 60 -7.16 -13.43 -9.71
C PHE A 60 -6.00 -13.81 -10.64
N SER A 61 -5.59 -12.95 -11.58
CA SER A 61 -4.54 -13.36 -12.52
C SER A 61 -3.14 -13.25 -11.92
N ASP A 62 -2.25 -14.15 -12.36
CA ASP A 62 -0.81 -14.04 -12.07
C ASP A 62 -0.23 -12.71 -12.59
N LYS A 63 -0.82 -12.12 -13.63
CA LYS A 63 -0.49 -10.78 -14.14
C LYS A 63 -0.77 -9.70 -13.08
N THR A 64 -1.96 -9.74 -12.47
CA THR A 64 -2.37 -8.81 -11.39
C THR A 64 -1.46 -8.94 -10.17
N TYR A 65 -1.16 -10.18 -9.76
CA TYR A 65 -0.21 -10.44 -8.69
C TYR A 65 1.18 -9.88 -9.01
N THR A 66 1.68 -10.13 -10.22
CA THR A 66 3.00 -9.65 -10.65
C THR A 66 3.05 -8.13 -10.68
N GLN A 67 2.00 -7.47 -11.17
CA GLN A 67 1.89 -6.01 -11.16
C GLN A 67 1.88 -5.45 -9.73
N PHE A 68 1.13 -6.08 -8.83
CA PHE A 68 1.10 -5.72 -7.41
C PHE A 68 2.48 -5.85 -6.75
N MET A 69 3.18 -6.96 -6.97
CA MET A 69 4.53 -7.15 -6.42
C MET A 69 5.52 -6.14 -7.01
N LYS A 70 5.43 -5.83 -8.31
CA LYS A 70 6.24 -4.76 -8.95
C LYS A 70 5.94 -3.39 -8.34
N LEU A 71 4.67 -3.09 -8.02
CA LEU A 71 4.28 -1.86 -7.34
C LEU A 71 4.90 -1.78 -5.94
N LEU A 72 4.88 -2.87 -5.17
CA LEU A 72 5.53 -2.91 -3.86
C LEU A 72 7.04 -2.75 -3.96
N ASP A 73 7.68 -3.40 -4.93
CA ASP A 73 9.13 -3.28 -5.15
C ASP A 73 9.55 -1.88 -5.58
N ARG A 74 8.65 -1.11 -6.21
CA ARG A 74 8.84 0.33 -6.40
C ARG A 74 8.77 1.08 -5.06
N GLY A 75 7.88 0.69 -4.15
CA GLY A 75 7.72 1.36 -2.86
C GLY A 75 7.15 2.79 -2.99
N THR A 76 7.11 3.51 -1.86
CA THR A 76 6.80 4.96 -1.86
C THR A 76 8.00 5.79 -2.32
N LYS A 77 7.77 7.06 -2.68
CA LYS A 77 8.88 8.02 -2.88
C LYS A 77 9.73 8.00 -1.62
N ILE A 78 10.98 7.56 -1.76
CA ILE A 78 11.97 7.65 -0.69
C ILE A 78 12.11 9.12 -0.32
N PRO A 79 12.20 9.46 0.98
CA PRO A 79 12.41 10.84 1.39
C PRO A 79 13.61 11.46 0.67
N THR A 80 13.42 12.67 0.14
CA THR A 80 14.52 13.43 -0.46
C THR A 80 15.69 13.52 0.51
N PRO A 81 16.95 13.43 0.03
CA PRO A 81 18.13 13.56 0.88
C PRO A 81 18.03 14.79 1.78
N PHE A 82 18.39 14.62 3.05
CA PHE A 82 18.27 15.67 4.05
C PHE A 82 19.40 16.69 3.88
N ASN A 83 19.07 17.97 3.79
CA ASN A 83 20.09 19.03 3.76
C ASN A 83 20.60 19.35 5.19
N ASN A 84 19.74 19.15 6.19
CA ASN A 84 20.07 19.33 7.60
C ASN A 84 19.12 18.54 8.51
N VAL A 85 19.52 18.35 9.78
CA VAL A 85 18.74 17.56 10.75
C VAL A 85 17.38 18.18 11.09
N GLY A 86 17.18 19.48 10.83
CA GLY A 86 15.91 20.18 11.04
C GLY A 86 14.77 19.69 10.12
N GLU A 87 15.08 18.91 9.09
CA GLU A 87 14.12 18.31 8.18
C GLU A 87 13.56 16.96 8.68
N PHE A 88 14.27 16.25 9.56
CA PHE A 88 13.83 14.93 10.09
C PHE A 88 12.43 14.96 10.73
N PRO A 89 12.07 15.93 11.61
CA PRO A 89 10.74 15.98 12.23
C PRO A 89 9.62 16.29 11.25
N LYS A 90 9.93 16.92 10.10
CA LYS A 90 8.95 17.29 9.08
C LYS A 90 8.60 16.10 8.17
N VAL A 91 9.54 15.18 7.99
CA VAL A 91 9.41 14.02 7.11
C VAL A 91 8.76 12.82 7.81
N SER A 92 8.99 12.63 9.12
CA SER A 92 8.35 11.55 9.89
C SER A 92 8.33 11.84 11.40
N PRO A 93 7.28 12.54 11.91
CA PRO A 93 7.13 12.85 13.34
C PRO A 93 7.13 11.61 14.25
N GLU A 94 6.72 10.46 13.71
CA GLU A 94 6.68 9.17 14.39
C GLU A 94 8.06 8.54 14.58
N LEU A 95 9.04 8.90 13.73
CA LEU A 95 10.41 8.34 13.71
C LEU A 95 11.46 9.26 14.35
N ALA A 96 11.13 10.53 14.58
CA ALA A 96 11.92 11.46 15.40
C ALA A 96 11.12 11.99 16.60
N PRO A 97 10.51 11.11 17.43
CA PRO A 97 9.70 11.57 18.54
C PRO A 97 10.60 12.30 19.55
N LYS A 98 10.10 13.42 20.08
CA LYS A 98 10.65 14.08 21.29
C LYS A 98 10.33 13.25 22.54
N LYS A 99 10.56 11.94 22.46
CA LYS A 99 10.35 10.97 23.51
C LYS A 99 11.70 10.52 24.01
N GLU A 100 11.73 10.25 25.31
CA GLU A 100 12.91 9.76 26.00
C GLU A 100 13.39 8.45 25.38
N VAL A 101 14.70 8.34 25.25
CA VAL A 101 15.36 7.11 24.81
C VAL A 101 16.05 6.44 26.00
N VAL A 102 16.13 5.12 25.94
CA VAL A 102 16.84 4.30 26.92
C VAL A 102 17.83 3.38 26.22
N ASN A 103 18.88 2.98 26.96
CA ASN A 103 19.89 2.06 26.46
C ASN A 103 19.37 0.62 26.45
N VAL A 104 19.64 -0.09 25.35
CA VAL A 104 19.42 -1.53 25.17
C VAL A 104 20.67 -2.08 24.50
N GLY A 105 21.60 -2.62 25.30
CA GLY A 105 22.95 -2.96 24.81
C GLY A 105 23.66 -1.70 24.33
N ASP A 106 24.19 -1.75 23.10
CA ASP A 106 24.93 -0.65 22.47
C ASP A 106 24.03 0.38 21.76
N TYR A 107 22.72 0.23 21.85
CA TYR A 107 21.74 1.04 21.12
C TYR A 107 20.87 1.87 22.05
N MET A 108 20.51 3.08 21.62
CA MET A 108 19.45 3.87 22.25
C MET A 108 18.16 3.73 21.46
N VAL A 109 17.06 3.50 22.16
CA VAL A 109 15.74 3.29 21.55
C VAL A 109 14.65 3.95 22.39
N THR A 110 13.57 4.40 21.76
CA THR A 110 12.40 4.90 22.51
C THR A 110 11.77 3.78 23.35
N LEU A 111 11.23 4.13 24.52
CA LEU A 111 10.66 3.17 25.49
C LEU A 111 9.69 2.16 24.87
N LYS A 112 8.81 2.61 23.95
CA LYS A 112 7.81 1.76 23.29
C LYS A 112 8.42 0.63 22.44
N LEU A 113 9.64 0.81 21.98
CA LEU A 113 10.31 -0.09 21.05
C LEU A 113 11.34 -1.00 21.75
N VAL A 114 11.62 -0.78 23.04
CA VAL A 114 12.53 -1.60 23.85
C VAL A 114 12.21 -3.10 23.75
N PRO A 115 10.94 -3.56 23.89
CA PRO A 115 10.64 -4.99 23.80
C PRO A 115 10.96 -5.58 22.43
N ILE A 116 10.69 -4.82 21.36
CA ILE A 116 10.96 -5.22 19.98
C ILE A 116 12.46 -5.34 19.75
N LEU A 117 13.24 -4.33 20.16
CA LEU A 117 14.68 -4.35 20.00
C LEU A 117 15.34 -5.50 20.78
N LYS A 118 14.93 -5.72 22.04
CA LYS A 118 15.42 -6.87 22.83
C LYS A 118 15.11 -8.20 22.16
N HIS A 119 13.90 -8.36 21.63
CA HIS A 119 13.51 -9.57 20.93
C HIS A 119 14.32 -9.79 19.65
N LEU A 120 14.53 -8.73 18.86
CA LEU A 120 15.35 -8.77 17.64
C LEU A 120 16.78 -9.19 17.94
N LEU A 121 17.43 -8.54 18.91
CA LEU A 121 18.82 -8.86 19.28
C LEU A 121 18.95 -10.27 19.84
N SER A 122 17.98 -10.71 20.66
CA SER A 122 17.97 -12.07 21.20
C SER A 122 17.85 -13.13 20.10
N LYS A 123 16.97 -12.91 19.11
CA LYS A 123 16.63 -13.91 18.10
C LYS A 123 17.58 -13.90 16.89
N HIS A 124 18.01 -12.71 16.46
CA HIS A 124 18.76 -12.51 15.23
C HIS A 124 20.19 -12.00 15.45
N LYS A 125 20.60 -11.78 16.71
CA LYS A 125 21.85 -11.08 17.06
C LYS A 125 21.84 -9.66 16.47
N ASP A 126 23.02 -9.04 16.37
CA ASP A 126 23.16 -7.75 15.72
C ASP A 126 23.02 -7.89 14.19
N ILE A 127 21.84 -7.49 13.70
CA ILE A 127 21.49 -7.48 12.28
C ILE A 127 22.22 -6.40 11.48
N SER A 128 22.83 -5.41 12.14
CA SER A 128 23.58 -4.31 11.53
C SER A 128 25.10 -4.55 11.49
N ALA A 129 25.56 -5.68 12.03
CA ALA A 129 26.99 -5.97 12.16
C ALA A 129 27.77 -5.99 10.84
N THR A 130 27.09 -6.32 9.73
CA THR A 130 27.68 -6.33 8.37
C THR A 130 27.79 -4.94 7.74
N SER A 131 27.00 -3.98 8.23
CA SER A 131 26.97 -2.63 7.66
C SER A 131 28.21 -1.83 8.04
N ILE A 132 28.74 -1.07 7.09
CA ILE A 132 29.90 -0.17 7.31
C ILE A 132 29.52 1.20 7.91
N LEU A 133 28.22 1.43 8.16
CA LEU A 133 27.71 2.70 8.68
C LEU A 133 28.23 3.00 10.09
N ARG A 134 28.31 4.30 10.43
CA ARG A 134 28.67 4.73 11.79
C ARG A 134 27.61 4.29 12.81
N PRO A 135 27.99 4.04 14.07
CA PRO A 135 27.08 3.54 15.10
C PRO A 135 25.80 4.34 15.28
N ARG A 136 25.86 5.68 15.21
CA ARG A 136 24.67 6.53 15.36
C ARG A 136 23.70 6.41 14.20
N VAL A 137 24.21 6.25 12.97
CA VAL A 137 23.39 6.00 11.78
C VAL A 137 22.75 4.61 11.87
N LYS A 138 23.52 3.59 12.27
CA LYS A 138 22.98 2.23 12.50
C LYS A 138 21.86 2.22 13.53
N MET A 139 22.06 2.91 14.65
CA MET A 139 21.07 3.06 15.71
C MET A 139 19.79 3.73 15.21
N TYR A 140 19.88 4.78 14.38
CA TYR A 140 18.71 5.41 13.79
C TYR A 140 17.93 4.47 12.87
N LEU A 141 18.63 3.76 11.98
CA LEU A 141 18.03 2.75 11.11
C LEU A 141 17.40 1.61 11.90
N LEU A 142 18.02 1.20 13.01
CA LEU A 142 17.45 0.18 13.90
C LEU A 142 16.18 0.66 14.61
N ASN A 143 16.12 1.94 15.00
CA ASN A 143 14.88 2.55 15.51
C ASN A 143 13.79 2.57 14.42
N MET A 144 14.16 2.88 13.17
CA MET A 144 13.24 2.82 12.02
C MET A 144 12.66 1.41 11.84
N LEU A 145 13.51 0.37 11.87
CA LEU A 145 13.06 -1.01 11.80
C LEU A 145 12.09 -1.37 12.94
N CYS A 146 12.44 -1.00 14.18
CA CYS A 146 11.61 -1.28 15.33
C CYS A 146 10.25 -0.57 15.22
N GLY A 147 10.23 0.67 14.73
CA GLY A 147 9.01 1.42 14.46
C GLY A 147 8.14 0.75 13.37
N CYS A 148 8.76 0.27 12.30
CA CYS A 148 8.08 -0.49 11.24
C CYS A 148 7.45 -1.78 11.79
N ILE A 149 8.21 -2.56 12.57
CA ILE A 149 7.71 -3.78 13.23
C ILE A 149 6.59 -3.46 14.22
N TYR A 150 6.73 -2.39 14.99
CA TYR A 150 5.68 -1.93 15.90
C TYR A 150 4.40 -1.61 15.13
N SER A 151 4.50 -0.88 14.01
CA SER A 151 3.36 -0.56 13.14
C SER A 151 2.69 -1.83 12.60
N MET A 152 3.47 -2.81 12.13
CA MET A 152 2.96 -4.11 11.67
C MET A 152 2.23 -4.88 12.78
N ILE A 153 2.83 -4.99 13.98
CA ILE A 153 2.22 -5.71 15.12
C ILE A 153 0.88 -5.11 15.52
N ASN A 154 0.75 -3.78 15.46
CA ASN A 154 -0.45 -3.06 15.89
C ASN A 154 -1.50 -2.87 14.78
N THR A 155 -1.26 -3.42 13.59
CA THR A 155 -2.18 -3.30 12.45
C THR A 155 -2.79 -4.65 12.11
N LYS A 156 -4.13 -4.76 12.20
CA LYS A 156 -4.85 -5.92 11.69
C LYS A 156 -4.76 -5.97 10.16
N VAL A 157 -4.60 -7.17 9.58
CA VAL A 157 -4.46 -7.33 8.12
C VAL A 157 -5.60 -6.67 7.34
N VAL A 158 -6.85 -6.78 7.83
CA VAL A 158 -8.04 -6.16 7.22
C VAL A 158 -8.02 -4.62 7.22
N ASN A 159 -7.21 -4.02 8.11
CA ASN A 159 -7.06 -2.56 8.22
C ASN A 159 -5.83 -2.04 7.46
N ILE A 160 -5.08 -2.91 6.78
CA ILE A 160 -3.93 -2.48 5.97
C ILE A 160 -4.45 -1.66 4.79
N THR A 161 -3.82 -0.52 4.56
CA THR A 161 -3.98 0.28 3.34
C THR A 161 -2.78 0.06 2.43
N GLU A 162 -2.95 0.32 1.13
CA GLU A 162 -1.85 0.25 0.16
C GLU A 162 -0.68 1.13 0.59
N ASN A 163 -0.95 2.36 1.04
CA ASN A 163 0.07 3.28 1.53
C ASN A 163 0.85 2.73 2.73
N LEU A 164 0.17 2.07 3.66
CA LEU A 164 0.83 1.48 4.83
C LEU A 164 1.75 0.32 4.42
N LEU A 165 1.29 -0.52 3.50
CA LEU A 165 2.07 -1.62 2.96
C LEU A 165 3.31 -1.14 2.20
N LEU A 166 3.15 -0.10 1.37
CA LEU A 166 4.25 0.55 0.67
C LEU A 166 5.26 1.17 1.65
N ASN A 167 4.80 1.82 2.72
CA ASN A 167 5.69 2.40 3.73
C ASN A 167 6.52 1.35 4.46
N TRP A 168 5.92 0.22 4.85
CA TRP A 168 6.66 -0.90 5.44
C TRP A 168 7.70 -1.46 4.45
N TRP A 169 7.33 -1.60 3.18
CA TRP A 169 8.24 -2.11 2.14
C TRP A 169 9.42 -1.16 1.91
N THR A 170 9.17 0.14 1.77
CA THR A 170 10.19 1.18 1.66
C THR A 170 11.14 1.17 2.84
N CYS A 171 10.62 1.05 4.07
CA CYS A 171 11.43 0.96 5.28
C CYS A 171 12.40 -0.22 5.22
N LEU A 172 11.92 -1.40 4.84
CA LEU A 172 12.79 -2.58 4.71
C LEU A 172 13.81 -2.43 3.57
N LYS A 173 13.43 -1.82 2.43
CA LYS A 173 14.38 -1.54 1.33
C LYS A 173 15.54 -0.64 1.79
N ILE A 174 15.24 0.44 2.52
CA ILE A 174 16.27 1.34 3.07
C ILE A 174 17.28 0.56 3.93
N LEU A 175 16.79 -0.35 4.79
CA LEU A 175 17.65 -1.17 5.64
C LEU A 175 18.46 -2.20 4.84
N GLN A 176 17.90 -2.74 3.76
CA GLN A 176 18.64 -3.60 2.84
C GLN A 176 19.76 -2.85 2.13
N PHE A 177 19.52 -1.61 1.66
CA PHE A 177 20.56 -0.76 1.09
C PHE A 177 21.64 -0.36 2.11
N ALA A 178 21.28 -0.33 3.39
CA ALA A 178 22.23 -0.17 4.49
C ALA A 178 22.98 -1.47 4.86
N GLU A 179 22.76 -2.56 4.13
CA GLU A 179 23.37 -3.89 4.34
C GLU A 179 22.98 -4.56 5.67
N PHE A 180 21.78 -4.26 6.18
CA PHE A 180 21.24 -4.94 7.36
C PHE A 180 20.71 -6.33 6.99
N ARG A 181 20.93 -7.32 7.86
CA ARG A 181 20.45 -8.70 7.70
C ARG A 181 18.98 -8.85 8.09
N ILE A 182 18.10 -8.33 7.24
CA ILE A 182 16.64 -8.23 7.50
C ILE A 182 15.78 -9.12 6.60
N GLN A 183 16.35 -10.17 5.98
CA GLN A 183 15.59 -11.06 5.08
C GLN A 183 14.33 -11.64 5.74
N PHE A 184 14.41 -11.99 7.03
CA PHE A 184 13.28 -12.48 7.81
C PHE A 184 12.09 -11.50 7.85
N ALA A 185 12.37 -10.19 7.87
CA ALA A 185 11.34 -9.16 7.88
C ALA A 185 10.69 -9.02 6.50
N PHE A 186 11.48 -9.12 5.43
CA PHE A 186 10.96 -9.15 4.06
C PHE A 186 10.08 -10.37 3.80
N ASP A 187 10.51 -11.55 4.24
CA ASP A 187 9.74 -12.78 4.08
C ASP A 187 8.40 -12.70 4.82
N HIS A 188 8.39 -12.08 6.01
CA HIS A 188 7.16 -11.81 6.73
C HIS A 188 6.27 -10.80 5.99
N LEU A 189 6.84 -9.67 5.53
CA LEU A 189 6.09 -8.64 4.82
C LEU A 189 5.48 -9.16 3.51
N LYS A 190 6.18 -10.06 2.79
CA LYS A 190 5.63 -10.75 1.61
C LYS A 190 4.37 -11.53 1.96
N ARG A 191 4.37 -12.29 3.06
CA ARG A 191 3.18 -13.01 3.53
C ARG A 191 2.03 -12.07 3.89
N VAL A 192 2.35 -10.92 4.49
CA VAL A 192 1.36 -9.87 4.79
C VAL A 192 0.78 -9.28 3.50
N ALA A 193 1.62 -8.99 2.50
CA ALA A 193 1.21 -8.49 1.20
C ALA A 193 0.29 -9.49 0.47
N HIS A 194 0.59 -10.79 0.54
CA HIS A 194 -0.26 -11.85 0.01
C HIS A 194 -1.64 -11.87 0.68
N ALA A 195 -1.67 -11.77 2.01
CA ALA A 195 -2.92 -11.74 2.76
C ALA A 195 -3.75 -10.49 2.44
N TYR A 196 -3.10 -9.32 2.32
CA TYR A 196 -3.73 -8.07 1.89
C TYR A 196 -4.35 -8.21 0.50
N LEU A 197 -3.59 -8.70 -0.48
CA LEU A 197 -4.08 -8.88 -1.85
C LEU A 197 -5.27 -9.85 -1.88
N GLY A 198 -5.18 -10.99 -1.18
CA GLY A 198 -6.27 -11.96 -1.13
C GLY A 198 -7.57 -11.39 -0.53
N LEU A 199 -7.48 -10.55 0.50
CA LEU A 199 -8.65 -9.86 1.06
C LEU A 199 -9.20 -8.79 0.13
N HIS A 200 -8.32 -8.01 -0.51
CA HIS A 200 -8.71 -6.97 -1.45
C HIS A 200 -9.46 -7.57 -2.63
N VAL A 201 -8.88 -8.61 -3.25
CA VAL A 201 -9.49 -9.31 -4.38
C VAL A 201 -10.84 -9.92 -4.00
N ARG A 202 -10.95 -10.58 -2.84
CA ARG A 202 -12.23 -11.13 -2.36
C ARG A 202 -13.30 -10.04 -2.29
N LYS A 203 -12.98 -8.89 -1.72
CA LYS A 203 -13.92 -7.77 -1.60
C LYS A 203 -14.37 -7.26 -2.97
N GLU A 204 -13.46 -7.12 -3.92
CA GLU A 204 -13.80 -6.68 -5.29
C GLU A 204 -14.67 -7.72 -6.02
N VAL A 205 -14.44 -9.00 -5.78
CA VAL A 205 -15.28 -10.09 -6.32
C VAL A 205 -16.68 -10.01 -5.74
N ASP A 206 -16.82 -9.87 -4.42
CA ASP A 206 -18.13 -9.76 -3.76
C ASP A 206 -18.92 -8.55 -4.30
N ILE A 207 -18.27 -7.39 -4.44
CA ILE A 207 -18.88 -6.17 -5.04
C ILE A 207 -19.31 -6.41 -6.49
N THR A 208 -18.48 -7.11 -7.27
CA THR A 208 -18.77 -7.40 -8.68
C THR A 208 -19.94 -8.36 -8.81
N LEU A 209 -20.00 -9.39 -7.96
CA LEU A 209 -21.12 -10.33 -7.90
C LEU A 209 -22.43 -9.62 -7.53
N ASP A 210 -22.43 -8.79 -6.49
CA ASP A 210 -23.61 -8.01 -6.08
C ASP A 210 -24.15 -7.13 -7.23
N LYS A 211 -23.24 -6.54 -8.02
CA LYS A 211 -23.59 -5.75 -9.20
C LYS A 211 -24.22 -6.61 -10.30
N ILE A 212 -23.62 -7.76 -10.60
CA ILE A 212 -24.14 -8.71 -11.60
C ILE A 212 -25.53 -9.21 -11.18
N ASP A 213 -25.71 -9.59 -9.92
CA ASP A 213 -26.99 -10.07 -9.39
C ASP A 213 -28.09 -9.00 -9.52
N THR A 214 -27.73 -7.73 -9.26
CA THR A 214 -28.63 -6.59 -9.47
C THR A 214 -29.02 -6.42 -10.94
N GLU A 215 -28.06 -6.54 -11.87
CA GLU A 215 -28.30 -6.45 -13.32
C GLU A 215 -29.16 -7.60 -13.83
N ILE A 216 -28.92 -8.83 -13.35
CA ILE A 216 -29.75 -10.01 -13.66
C ILE A 216 -31.19 -9.75 -13.22
N GLN A 217 -31.41 -9.29 -11.98
CA GLN A 217 -32.76 -9.05 -11.47
C GLN A 217 -33.51 -8.00 -12.31
N ALA A 218 -32.83 -6.92 -12.70
CA ALA A 218 -33.41 -5.89 -13.57
C ALA A 218 -33.81 -6.43 -14.96
N LEU A 219 -32.97 -7.30 -15.55
CA LEU A 219 -33.26 -7.95 -16.82
C LEU A 219 -34.44 -8.94 -16.71
N GLU A 220 -34.53 -9.68 -15.61
CA GLU A 220 -35.66 -10.58 -15.35
C GLU A 220 -36.99 -9.82 -15.24
N ASP A 221 -37.01 -8.68 -14.56
CA ASP A 221 -38.22 -7.86 -14.44
C ASP A 221 -38.61 -7.22 -15.76
N ASN A 222 -37.64 -6.74 -16.55
CA ASN A 222 -37.90 -6.29 -17.91
C ASN A 222 -38.49 -7.42 -18.77
N ARG A 223 -37.96 -8.64 -18.66
CA ARG A 223 -38.51 -9.82 -19.36
C ARG A 223 -39.96 -10.08 -18.97
N LYS A 224 -40.31 -10.01 -17.67
CA LYS A 224 -41.71 -10.15 -17.20
C LYS A 224 -42.61 -9.07 -17.81
N ASN A 225 -42.16 -7.82 -17.85
CA ASN A 225 -42.90 -6.70 -18.44
C ASN A 225 -43.16 -6.90 -19.95
N VAL A 226 -42.15 -7.35 -20.69
CA VAL A 226 -42.28 -7.67 -22.13
C VAL A 226 -43.28 -8.81 -22.36
N ILE A 227 -43.27 -9.84 -21.51
CA ILE A 227 -44.25 -10.94 -21.58
C ILE A 227 -45.67 -10.41 -21.30
N ALA A 228 -45.84 -9.58 -20.27
CA ALA A 228 -47.14 -8.98 -19.92
C ALA A 228 -47.68 -8.07 -21.04
N ALA A 229 -46.81 -7.28 -21.67
CA ALA A 229 -47.16 -6.45 -22.82
C ALA A 229 -47.58 -7.30 -24.04
N LYS A 230 -46.93 -8.45 -24.26
CA LYS A 230 -47.30 -9.40 -25.33
C LYS A 230 -48.69 -10.00 -25.12
N SER A 231 -49.09 -10.29 -23.88
CA SER A 231 -50.43 -10.81 -23.58
C SER A 231 -51.53 -9.75 -23.67
N THR A 232 -51.20 -8.48 -23.40
CA THR A 232 -52.14 -7.35 -23.44
C THR A 232 -52.21 -6.75 -24.84
N LYS A 233 -52.75 -7.50 -25.82
CA LYS A 233 -52.92 -6.99 -27.19
C LYS A 233 -54.17 -6.08 -27.29
N SER A 234 -53.94 -4.78 -27.39
CA SER A 234 -54.97 -3.79 -27.78
C SER A 234 -55.61 -4.15 -29.13
N ASN A 235 -56.88 -3.76 -29.33
CA ASN A 235 -57.59 -3.94 -30.60
C ASN A 235 -56.85 -3.28 -31.78
N LEU A 236 -56.25 -2.10 -31.56
CA LEU A 236 -55.41 -1.43 -32.56
C LEU A 236 -54.21 -2.28 -32.98
N PHE A 237 -53.53 -2.92 -32.01
CA PHE A 237 -52.36 -3.76 -32.31
C PHE A 237 -52.75 -5.03 -33.08
N LYS A 238 -53.91 -5.61 -32.78
CA LYS A 238 -54.47 -6.74 -33.55
C LYS A 238 -54.76 -6.34 -35.00
N GLU A 239 -55.31 -5.15 -35.22
CA GLU A 239 -55.56 -4.60 -36.54
C GLU A 239 -54.26 -4.35 -37.32
N CYS A 240 -53.24 -3.74 -36.70
CA CYS A 240 -51.92 -3.60 -37.31
C CYS A 240 -51.31 -4.96 -37.72
N LEU A 241 -51.42 -5.98 -36.86
CA LEU A 241 -50.93 -7.33 -37.19
C LEU A 241 -51.70 -7.98 -38.35
N ARG A 242 -53.01 -7.69 -38.47
CA ARG A 242 -53.84 -8.16 -39.58
C ARG A 242 -53.40 -7.52 -40.90
N GLU A 243 -53.28 -6.19 -40.94
CA GLU A 243 -52.77 -5.47 -42.12
C GLU A 243 -51.37 -5.95 -42.51
N ALA A 244 -50.47 -6.10 -41.53
CA ALA A 244 -49.13 -6.63 -41.76
C ALA A 244 -49.17 -8.04 -42.38
N SER A 245 -50.09 -8.91 -41.94
CA SER A 245 -50.25 -10.25 -42.50
C SER A 245 -50.75 -10.25 -43.94
N ILE A 246 -51.65 -9.32 -44.28
CA ILE A 246 -52.18 -9.15 -45.65
C ILE A 246 -51.10 -8.61 -46.59
N LEU A 247 -50.33 -7.62 -46.14
CA LEU A 247 -49.38 -6.88 -46.97
C LEU A 247 -47.99 -7.53 -47.05
N LYS A 248 -47.62 -8.40 -46.10
CA LYS A 248 -46.28 -9.01 -45.93
C LYS A 248 -45.64 -9.57 -47.21
N TYR A 249 -46.45 -10.13 -48.11
CA TYR A 249 -45.96 -10.81 -49.31
C TYR A 249 -46.26 -10.05 -50.60
N GLY A 250 -46.96 -8.90 -50.51
CA GLY A 250 -47.27 -8.04 -51.65
C GLY A 250 -46.31 -6.86 -51.76
N ASN A 251 -46.30 -6.19 -52.91
CA ASN A 251 -45.64 -4.90 -53.03
C ASN A 251 -46.48 -3.84 -52.30
N ALA A 252 -45.84 -2.81 -51.74
CA ALA A 252 -46.55 -1.77 -50.98
C ALA A 252 -47.68 -1.08 -51.78
N GLY A 253 -47.60 -1.09 -53.12
CA GLY A 253 -48.62 -0.54 -54.02
C GLY A 253 -49.64 -1.55 -54.56
N THR A 254 -49.55 -2.85 -54.23
CA THR A 254 -50.40 -3.90 -54.81
C THR A 254 -51.90 -3.66 -54.60
N PHE A 255 -52.29 -2.96 -53.53
CA PHE A 255 -53.70 -2.64 -53.24
C PHE A 255 -54.10 -1.19 -53.57
N LEU A 256 -53.18 -0.36 -54.07
CA LEU A 256 -53.48 1.03 -54.44
C LEU A 256 -54.21 1.18 -55.79
N LEU A 257 -54.07 0.18 -56.67
CA LEU A 257 -54.53 0.25 -58.07
C LEU A 257 -55.85 -0.52 -58.34
N TYR A 258 -56.46 -1.13 -57.31
CA TYR A 258 -57.64 -2.02 -57.45
C TYR A 258 -58.84 -1.59 -56.58
N ARG A 259 -58.96 -0.31 -56.22
CA ARG A 259 -60.05 0.20 -55.38
C ARG A 259 -61.02 1.08 -56.16
#